data_AF-K1T7E5-F1
#
_entry.id   AF-K1T7E5-F1
#
_cell.length_a   1.000
_cell.length_b   1.000
_cell.length_c   1.000
_cell.angle_alpha   90.00
_cell.angle_beta   90.00
_cell.angle_gamma   90.00
#
_symmetry.space_group_name_H-M   'P 1'
#
loop_
_entity.id
_entity.type
_entity.pdbx_description
1 polymer ?
#
loop_
_entity_poly.entity_id
_entity_poly.type
_entity_poly.pdbx_seq_one_letter_code
_entity_poly.pdbx_strand_id
1 'polypeptide(L)'
;MKQRLFVTLSLAGLAMATFGATKPKTAIKSLNKTTIQQPTYTEWHDLQVNAINRFPLHTNFFTYPADDWVSEKDGKIVSKDILHMNKTESKYFLSLDGTWKFNWVANADQRPTDFYKENLDDSNWKTMNVPGNWEMNGFGDPEYVNVGFGWRGHFDQQPPAVPTKDNHVGSYRRIIDIPANW
;
A
#
# COMPACT_ATOMS: atom_id res chain seq x y z
N MET A 1 -8.00 -15.70 17.98
CA MET A 1 -6.82 -16.60 18.04
C MET A 1 -5.92 -16.29 16.84
N LYS A 2 -4.71 -15.79 17.07
CA LYS A 2 -3.77 -15.37 15.99
C LYS A 2 -2.96 -16.58 15.52
N GLN A 3 -3.03 -16.95 14.24
CA GLN A 3 -2.12 -17.91 13.64
C GLN A 3 -1.07 -17.17 12.81
N ARG A 4 0.21 -17.38 13.13
CA ARG A 4 1.37 -16.97 12.33
C ARG A 4 1.94 -18.24 11.68
N LEU A 5 2.07 -18.26 10.36
CA LEU A 5 2.71 -19.37 9.63
C LEU A 5 3.93 -18.83 8.87
N PHE A 6 5.10 -19.39 9.17
CA PHE A 6 6.36 -19.18 8.46
C PHE A 6 6.87 -20.54 7.97
N VAL A 7 7.23 -20.65 6.69
CA VAL A 7 7.97 -21.80 6.16
C VAL A 7 8.99 -21.31 5.11
N THR A 8 10.25 -21.66 5.32
CA THR A 8 11.36 -21.61 4.36
C THR A 8 11.95 -23.00 4.21
N LEU A 9 12.20 -23.48 2.99
CA LEU A 9 13.47 -24.13 2.59
C LEU A 9 13.51 -24.48 1.09
N SER A 10 14.75 -24.51 0.57
CA SER A 10 15.21 -24.71 -0.80
C SER A 10 15.87 -26.07 -1.05
N LEU A 11 15.93 -26.43 -2.35
CA LEU A 11 17.01 -27.12 -3.09
C LEU A 11 16.72 -28.52 -3.69
N ALA A 12 17.35 -28.69 -4.86
CA ALA A 12 17.08 -29.56 -6.00
C ALA A 12 17.62 -31.01 -5.93
N GLY A 13 17.11 -31.86 -6.84
CA GLY A 13 17.68 -33.15 -7.23
C GLY A 13 17.04 -33.67 -8.53
N LEU A 14 17.87 -34.01 -9.52
CA LEU A 14 17.55 -34.28 -10.93
C LEU A 14 17.51 -35.79 -11.27
N ALA A 15 16.69 -36.13 -12.28
CA ALA A 15 16.73 -37.25 -13.24
C ALA A 15 16.42 -38.70 -12.80
N MET A 16 15.41 -39.31 -13.45
CA MET A 16 15.62 -40.33 -14.50
C MET A 16 14.30 -40.66 -15.23
N ALA A 17 14.40 -40.84 -16.55
CA ALA A 17 13.29 -41.13 -17.44
C ALA A 17 13.02 -42.65 -17.54
N THR A 18 11.74 -43.03 -17.54
CA THR A 18 11.27 -44.32 -18.05
C THR A 18 10.02 -44.10 -18.90
N PHE A 19 10.10 -44.49 -20.17
CA PHE A 19 8.98 -44.47 -21.11
C PHE A 19 7.94 -45.53 -20.74
N GLY A 20 6.70 -45.10 -20.57
CA GLY A 20 5.53 -45.97 -20.42
C GLY A 20 4.28 -45.15 -20.74
N ALA A 21 3.68 -45.38 -21.91
CA ALA A 21 2.48 -44.68 -22.34
C ALA A 21 1.26 -45.18 -21.55
N THR A 22 0.82 -44.38 -20.58
CA THR A 22 -0.46 -44.55 -19.87
C THR A 22 -1.39 -43.37 -20.17
N LYS A 23 -2.70 -43.67 -20.26
CA LYS A 23 -3.84 -42.76 -20.54
C LYS A 23 -3.63 -41.31 -20.07
N PRO A 24 -4.08 -40.28 -20.83
CA PRO A 24 -3.92 -38.89 -20.43
C PRO A 24 -4.73 -38.67 -19.15
N LYS A 25 -4.07 -38.76 -18.00
CA LYS A 25 -4.52 -38.06 -16.80
C LYS A 25 -4.49 -36.60 -17.22
N THR A 26 -5.64 -35.95 -17.27
CA THR A 26 -5.74 -34.50 -17.37
C THR A 26 -4.85 -33.95 -16.26
N ALA A 27 -3.64 -33.56 -16.61
CA ALA A 27 -2.76 -32.87 -15.71
C ALA A 27 -3.47 -31.55 -15.48
N ILE A 28 -4.15 -31.42 -14.34
CA ILE A 28 -4.32 -30.12 -13.71
C ILE A 28 -2.88 -29.64 -13.61
N LYS A 29 -2.46 -28.80 -14.58
CA LYS A 29 -1.23 -28.04 -14.43
C LYS A 29 -1.41 -27.39 -13.07
N SER A 30 -0.59 -27.80 -12.10
CA SER A 30 -0.40 -27.01 -10.90
C SER A 30 -0.25 -25.59 -11.41
N LEU A 31 -1.22 -24.73 -11.13
CA LEU A 31 -1.07 -23.31 -11.38
C LEU A 31 0.27 -22.98 -10.74
N ASN A 32 1.24 -22.59 -11.58
CA ASN A 32 2.53 -22.15 -11.08
C ASN A 32 2.20 -21.17 -9.96
N LYS A 33 2.65 -21.49 -8.74
CA LYS A 33 2.52 -20.59 -7.60
C LYS A 33 3.03 -19.25 -8.10
N THR A 34 2.13 -18.30 -8.36
CA THR A 34 2.51 -17.00 -8.90
C THR A 34 3.51 -16.45 -7.91
N THR A 35 4.79 -16.41 -8.29
CA THR A 35 5.82 -15.84 -7.45
C THR A 35 5.46 -14.37 -7.34
N ILE A 36 4.83 -13.99 -6.23
CA ILE A 36 4.49 -12.60 -5.94
C ILE A 36 5.82 -11.84 -5.87
N GLN A 37 6.06 -10.99 -6.86
CA GLN A 37 7.25 -10.16 -6.93
C GLN A 37 7.32 -9.31 -5.66
N GLN A 38 8.45 -9.40 -4.95
CA GLN A 38 8.67 -8.60 -3.75
C GLN A 38 9.29 -7.25 -4.14
N PRO A 39 8.96 -6.15 -3.45
CA PRO A 39 9.65 -4.88 -3.64
C PRO A 39 11.15 -4.98 -3.32
N THR A 40 11.98 -4.31 -4.11
CA THR A 40 13.41 -4.12 -3.91
C THR A 40 13.74 -2.80 -3.20
N TYR A 41 12.77 -1.90 -3.02
CA TYR A 41 12.89 -0.56 -2.43
C TYR A 41 13.74 0.43 -3.26
N THR A 42 13.96 0.12 -4.53
CA THR A 42 14.71 0.92 -5.50
C THR A 42 13.90 1.26 -6.75
N GLU A 43 12.62 0.86 -6.79
CA GLU A 43 11.72 0.96 -7.95
C GLU A 43 11.58 2.39 -8.46
N TRP A 44 11.68 3.37 -7.57
CA TRP A 44 11.61 4.80 -7.88
C TRP A 44 12.77 5.32 -8.74
N HIS A 45 13.78 4.50 -9.03
CA HIS A 45 14.84 4.77 -10.02
C HIS A 45 14.67 4.04 -11.36
N ASP A 46 13.67 3.16 -11.49
CA ASP A 46 13.46 2.33 -12.68
C ASP A 46 12.19 2.74 -13.44
N LEU A 47 12.38 3.32 -14.63
CA LEU A 47 11.28 3.76 -15.50
C LEU A 47 10.38 2.61 -15.98
N GLN A 48 10.85 1.37 -15.93
CA GLN A 48 10.07 0.20 -16.34
C GLN A 48 9.15 -0.30 -15.22
N VAL A 49 9.33 0.19 -13.98
CA VAL A 49 8.54 -0.24 -12.82
C VAL A 49 7.56 0.85 -12.41
N ASN A 50 6.32 0.71 -12.88
CA ASN A 50 5.24 1.65 -12.52
C ASN A 50 4.38 1.20 -11.32
N ALA A 51 4.36 -0.11 -11.02
CA ALA A 51 3.64 -0.67 -9.89
C ALA A 51 4.11 -2.11 -9.60
N ILE A 52 4.04 -2.52 -8.34
CA ILE A 52 4.22 -3.91 -7.92
C ILE A 52 2.98 -4.31 -7.12
N ASN A 53 2.37 -5.46 -7.45
CA ASN A 53 1.23 -6.06 -6.74
C ASN A 53 -0.01 -5.16 -6.55
N ARG A 54 -0.20 -4.13 -7.39
CA ARG A 54 -1.41 -3.31 -7.40
C ARG A 54 -2.54 -4.04 -8.14
N PHE A 55 -3.77 -3.88 -7.69
CA PHE A 55 -4.93 -4.36 -8.44
C PHE A 55 -4.96 -3.80 -9.87
N PRO A 56 -5.48 -4.55 -10.86
CA PRO A 56 -5.71 -4.03 -12.20
C PRO A 56 -6.61 -2.80 -12.18
N LEU A 57 -6.47 -1.92 -13.17
CA LEU A 57 -7.35 -0.76 -13.31
C LEU A 57 -8.81 -1.22 -13.45
N HIS A 58 -9.69 -0.64 -12.64
CA HIS A 58 -11.12 -0.90 -12.69
C HIS A 58 -11.89 0.40 -12.40
N THR A 59 -13.19 0.43 -12.74
CA THR A 59 -14.07 1.55 -12.34
C THR A 59 -14.15 1.66 -10.82
N ASN A 60 -14.36 2.85 -10.28
CA ASN A 60 -14.61 2.98 -8.85
C ASN A 60 -15.93 2.27 -8.49
N PHE A 61 -15.88 1.39 -7.50
CA PHE A 61 -17.07 0.75 -6.94
C PHE A 61 -16.89 0.55 -5.44
N PHE A 62 -18.01 0.54 -4.72
CA PHE A 62 -18.06 0.19 -3.31
C PHE A 62 -19.28 -0.71 -3.09
N THR A 63 -19.11 -1.77 -2.31
CA THR A 63 -20.17 -2.76 -2.09
C THR A 63 -20.95 -2.41 -0.83
N TYR A 64 -22.25 -2.18 -0.98
CA TYR A 64 -23.17 -2.01 0.13
C TYR A 64 -23.97 -3.29 0.32
N PRO A 65 -23.74 -4.08 1.39
CA PRO A 65 -24.60 -5.21 1.73
C PRO A 65 -26.04 -4.77 2.01
N ALA A 66 -26.98 -5.71 1.90
CA ALA A 66 -28.42 -5.41 2.00
C ALA A 66 -28.83 -4.78 3.34
N ASP A 67 -28.09 -5.05 4.42
CA ASP A 67 -28.36 -4.45 5.72
C ASP A 67 -27.93 -2.98 5.83
N ASP A 68 -27.02 -2.51 4.96
CA ASP A 68 -26.68 -1.08 4.89
C ASP A 68 -27.78 -0.26 4.18
N TRP A 69 -28.67 -0.90 3.42
CA TRP A 69 -29.70 -0.23 2.59
C TRP A 69 -30.89 0.29 3.40
N VAL A 70 -30.97 -0.04 4.69
CA VAL A 70 -32.09 0.34 5.56
C VAL A 70 -31.59 1.10 6.79
N SER A 71 -32.46 1.91 7.38
CA SER A 71 -32.25 2.55 8.68
C SER A 71 -33.53 2.53 9.50
N GLU A 72 -33.39 2.69 10.81
CA GLU A 72 -34.54 2.85 11.71
C GLU A 72 -34.86 4.34 11.89
N LYS A 73 -36.12 4.71 11.69
CA LYS A 73 -36.65 6.05 11.93
C LYS A 73 -38.01 5.93 12.62
N ASP A 74 -38.14 6.52 13.80
CA ASP A 74 -39.37 6.50 14.61
C ASP A 74 -39.91 5.07 14.85
N GLY A 75 -39.02 4.10 15.11
CA GLY A 75 -39.38 2.70 15.34
C GLY A 75 -39.79 1.92 14.08
N LYS A 76 -39.60 2.50 12.88
CA LYS A 76 -39.89 1.86 11.59
C LYS A 76 -38.63 1.71 10.77
N ILE A 77 -38.49 0.56 10.12
CA ILE A 77 -37.45 0.34 9.11
C ILE A 77 -37.84 1.07 7.83
N VAL A 78 -36.95 1.95 7.35
CA VAL A 78 -37.11 2.72 6.12
C VAL A 78 -35.93 2.47 5.19
N SER A 79 -36.18 2.46 3.88
CA SER A 79 -35.13 2.35 2.86
C SER A 79 -34.33 3.65 2.77
N LYS A 80 -33.00 3.53 2.68
CA LYS A 80 -32.12 4.65 2.35
C LYS A 80 -32.14 4.95 0.84
N ASP A 81 -31.60 6.11 0.46
CA ASP A 81 -31.35 6.44 -0.94
C ASP A 81 -30.12 5.68 -1.45
N ILE A 82 -30.36 4.49 -2.00
CA ILE A 82 -29.33 3.55 -2.48
C ILE A 82 -28.44 4.18 -3.56
N LEU A 83 -28.97 5.13 -4.36
CA LEU A 83 -28.22 5.75 -5.46
C LEU A 83 -27.19 6.78 -4.97
N HIS A 84 -27.38 7.32 -3.78
CA HIS A 84 -26.52 8.37 -3.19
C HIS A 84 -25.93 7.97 -1.84
N MET A 85 -25.89 6.67 -1.53
CA MET A 85 -25.26 6.19 -0.29
C MET A 85 -23.79 6.57 -0.22
N ASN A 86 -23.37 7.08 0.94
CA ASN A 86 -21.96 7.34 1.21
C ASN A 86 -21.29 6.07 1.73
N LYS A 87 -20.09 5.75 1.24
CA LYS A 87 -19.28 4.61 1.70
C LYS A 87 -19.09 4.60 3.21
N THR A 88 -19.03 5.78 3.84
CA THR A 88 -18.88 5.94 5.30
C THR A 88 -20.03 5.36 6.11
N GLU A 89 -21.18 5.13 5.49
CA GLU A 89 -22.34 4.51 6.13
C GLU A 89 -22.29 2.98 6.13
N SER A 90 -21.35 2.38 5.38
CA SER A 90 -21.21 0.93 5.32
C SER A 90 -20.40 0.39 6.48
N LYS A 91 -20.85 -0.73 7.05
CA LYS A 91 -20.07 -1.49 8.04
C LYS A 91 -18.76 -2.08 7.50
N TYR A 92 -18.60 -2.14 6.17
CA TYR A 92 -17.37 -2.60 5.50
C TYR A 92 -16.48 -1.44 5.06
N PHE A 93 -16.75 -0.22 5.54
CA PHE A 93 -15.88 0.92 5.37
C PHE A 93 -15.18 1.27 6.68
N LEU A 94 -13.86 1.44 6.63
CA LEU A 94 -13.05 1.96 7.72
C LEU A 94 -12.19 3.09 7.14
N SER A 95 -12.41 4.31 7.62
CA SER A 95 -11.55 5.42 7.22
C SER A 95 -10.18 5.29 7.87
N LEU A 96 -9.14 5.56 7.09
CA LEU A 96 -7.77 5.71 7.56
C LEU A 96 -7.34 7.18 7.65
N ASP A 97 -8.28 8.10 7.48
CA ASP A 97 -8.06 9.53 7.67
C ASP A 97 -7.86 9.85 9.17
N GLY A 98 -7.22 10.99 9.44
CA GLY A 98 -6.92 11.46 10.78
C GLY A 98 -5.42 11.59 11.03
N THR A 99 -5.02 11.54 12.30
CA THR A 99 -3.64 11.78 12.71
C THR A 99 -2.78 10.52 12.65
N TRP A 100 -1.63 10.62 11.99
CA TRP A 100 -0.63 9.56 11.85
C TRP A 100 0.68 9.96 12.54
N LYS A 101 1.44 8.98 13.03
CA LYS A 101 2.84 9.20 13.42
C LYS A 101 3.65 9.47 12.15
N PHE A 102 4.51 10.46 12.22
CA PHE A 102 5.22 10.99 11.06
C PHE A 102 6.68 11.32 11.38
N ASN A 103 7.58 10.79 10.55
CA ASN A 103 9.00 11.12 10.55
C ASN A 103 9.37 11.69 9.19
N TRP A 104 9.91 12.91 9.20
CA TRP A 104 10.38 13.60 8.01
C TRP A 104 11.89 13.72 8.07
N VAL A 105 12.57 13.48 6.94
CA VAL A 105 14.00 13.66 6.79
C VAL A 105 14.32 14.45 5.52
N ALA A 106 15.42 15.21 5.57
CA ALA A 106 15.83 16.10 4.50
C ALA A 106 16.46 15.35 3.30
N ASN A 107 17.11 14.21 3.56
CA ASN A 107 17.78 13.42 2.53
C ASN A 107 17.22 11.99 2.52
N ALA A 108 17.13 11.39 1.34
CA ALA A 108 16.48 10.09 1.16
C ALA A 108 17.18 8.95 1.90
N ASP A 109 18.49 9.05 2.13
CA ASP A 109 19.33 8.10 2.84
C ASP A 109 19.22 8.20 4.37
N GLN A 110 18.61 9.27 4.90
CA GLN A 110 18.39 9.46 6.34
C GLN A 110 17.11 8.78 6.85
N ARG A 111 16.27 8.27 5.94
CA ARG A 111 14.98 7.69 6.31
C ARG A 111 15.17 6.43 7.16
N PRO A 112 14.29 6.16 8.13
CA PRO A 112 14.31 4.90 8.85
C PRO A 112 13.93 3.75 7.90
N THR A 113 14.85 2.84 7.59
CA THR A 113 14.63 1.78 6.59
C THR A 113 13.84 0.60 7.12
N ASP A 114 13.74 0.44 8.44
CA ASP A 114 13.02 -0.64 9.10
C ASP A 114 11.77 -0.17 9.85
N PHE A 115 11.28 1.02 9.50
CA PHE A 115 10.11 1.64 10.12
C PHE A 115 8.81 0.84 9.91
N TYR A 116 8.78 -0.20 9.09
CA TYR A 116 7.61 -1.07 8.91
C TYR A 116 7.52 -2.16 9.97
N LYS A 117 8.57 -2.37 10.78
CA LYS A 117 8.57 -3.40 11.83
C LYS A 117 7.55 -3.07 12.92
N GLU A 118 6.89 -4.12 13.44
CA GLU A 118 5.87 -3.99 14.49
C GLU A 118 6.46 -3.49 15.82
N ASN A 119 7.72 -3.80 16.11
CA ASN A 119 8.40 -3.51 17.37
C ASN A 119 9.25 -2.23 17.37
N LEU A 120 9.13 -1.41 16.33
CA LEU A 120 9.78 -0.10 16.29
C LEU A 120 9.19 0.82 17.38
N ASP A 121 10.04 1.48 18.15
CA ASP A 121 9.64 2.58 19.02
C ASP A 121 9.52 3.88 18.20
N ASP A 122 8.29 4.36 18.02
CA ASP A 122 7.96 5.62 17.33
C ASP A 122 7.47 6.72 18.31
N SER A 123 7.75 6.56 19.61
CA SER A 123 7.36 7.52 20.65
C SER A 123 7.83 8.95 20.36
N ASN A 124 9.05 9.11 19.85
CA ASN A 124 9.66 10.39 19.49
C ASN A 124 9.19 10.96 18.14
N TRP A 125 8.35 10.24 17.38
CA TRP A 125 7.87 10.73 16.09
C TRP A 125 6.83 11.85 16.27
N LYS A 126 6.83 12.79 15.32
CA LYS A 126 5.82 13.84 15.25
C LYS A 126 4.50 13.27 14.74
N THR A 127 3.52 14.15 14.54
CA THR A 127 2.20 13.80 14.01
C THR A 127 1.90 14.55 12.73
N MET A 128 1.15 13.92 11.82
CA MET A 128 0.69 14.50 10.56
C MET A 128 -0.77 14.16 10.33
N ASN A 129 -1.56 15.15 9.88
CA ASN A 129 -2.95 14.92 9.50
C ASN A 129 -3.01 14.38 8.06
N VAL A 130 -3.76 13.29 7.87
CA VAL A 130 -3.95 12.64 6.58
C VAL A 130 -5.44 12.67 6.22
N PRO A 131 -5.82 13.12 5.00
CA PRO A 131 -4.95 13.63 3.94
C PRO A 131 -4.41 15.05 4.23
N GLY A 132 -3.23 15.36 3.70
CA GLY A 132 -2.62 16.68 3.79
C GLY A 132 -1.23 16.73 3.16
N ASN A 133 -0.81 17.89 2.64
CA ASN A 133 0.56 18.13 2.18
C ASN A 133 1.44 18.48 3.38
N TRP A 134 2.60 17.85 3.54
CA TRP A 134 3.42 18.01 4.75
C TRP A 134 4.04 19.41 4.87
N GLU A 135 4.23 20.14 3.77
CA GLU A 135 4.76 21.50 3.76
C GLU A 135 3.81 22.46 4.48
N MET A 136 2.51 22.26 4.28
CA MET A 136 1.46 23.02 4.97
C MET A 136 1.31 22.63 6.45
N ASN A 137 2.01 21.60 6.89
CA ASN A 137 2.02 21.10 8.26
C ASN A 137 3.39 21.30 8.94
N GLY A 138 4.26 22.13 8.36
CA GLY A 138 5.53 22.55 8.97
C GLY A 138 6.72 21.63 8.70
N PHE A 139 6.69 20.84 7.62
CA PHE A 139 7.77 19.96 7.21
C PHE A 139 8.29 20.33 5.82
N GLY A 140 9.56 20.72 5.72
CA GLY A 140 10.12 21.24 4.47
C GLY A 140 9.47 22.56 4.04
N ASP A 141 9.80 22.99 2.81
CA ASP A 141 9.36 24.26 2.26
C ASP A 141 8.51 24.02 0.99
N PRO A 142 7.36 24.70 0.83
CA PRO A 142 6.59 24.62 -0.40
C PRO A 142 7.34 25.32 -1.54
N GLU A 143 7.50 24.63 -2.66
CA GLU A 143 8.19 25.16 -3.84
C GLU A 143 7.22 25.43 -5.00
N TYR A 144 7.40 26.57 -5.66
CA TYR A 144 6.70 26.90 -6.90
C TYR A 144 7.70 27.22 -8.02
N VAL A 145 7.58 26.49 -9.12
CA VAL A 145 8.37 26.72 -10.34
C VAL A 145 7.43 26.72 -11.54
N ASN A 146 7.56 27.73 -12.40
CA ASN A 146 6.76 27.82 -13.64
C ASN A 146 7.27 26.85 -14.72
N VAL A 147 8.57 26.87 -15.00
CA VAL A 147 9.21 26.03 -16.04
C VAL A 147 10.44 25.33 -15.48
N GLY A 148 10.55 24.03 -15.75
CA GLY A 148 11.63 23.17 -15.30
C GLY A 148 11.28 22.40 -14.03
N PHE A 149 12.23 21.60 -13.55
CA PHE A 149 12.09 20.84 -12.31
C PHE A 149 12.36 21.70 -11.08
N GLY A 150 11.67 21.45 -9.97
CA GLY A 150 11.92 22.13 -8.68
C GLY A 150 13.37 21.95 -8.21
N TRP A 151 13.87 20.72 -8.29
CA TRP A 151 15.25 20.37 -7.91
C TRP A 151 16.35 20.79 -8.93
N ARG A 152 16.06 21.69 -9.88
CA ARG A 152 17.05 22.13 -10.88
C ARG A 152 18.23 22.83 -10.20
N GLY A 153 19.46 22.43 -10.56
CA GLY A 153 20.67 22.98 -9.94
C GLY A 153 21.07 22.33 -8.60
N HIS A 154 20.24 21.44 -8.04
CA HIS A 154 20.55 20.64 -6.85
C HIS A 154 21.13 19.26 -7.21
N PHE A 155 21.07 18.91 -8.50
CA PHE A 155 21.42 17.59 -9.03
C PHE A 155 21.83 17.67 -10.50
N ASP A 156 22.75 16.80 -10.94
CA ASP A 156 23.06 16.63 -12.36
C ASP A 156 21.89 15.93 -13.05
N GLN A 157 21.17 16.65 -13.90
CA GLN A 157 19.88 16.24 -14.46
C GLN A 157 20.04 15.15 -15.53
N GLN A 158 20.30 13.92 -15.09
CA GLN A 158 20.40 12.74 -15.94
C GLN A 158 19.24 11.77 -15.65
N PRO A 159 18.06 11.95 -16.27
CA PRO A 159 16.96 10.98 -16.13
C PRO A 159 17.43 9.56 -16.45
N PRO A 160 17.05 8.54 -15.65
CA PRO A 160 16.04 8.57 -14.58
C PRO A 160 16.58 8.88 -13.19
N ALA A 161 17.85 9.28 -13.06
CA ALA A 161 18.46 9.51 -11.77
C ALA A 161 17.79 10.69 -11.04
N VAL A 162 17.76 10.56 -9.72
CA VAL A 162 17.12 11.48 -8.78
C VAL A 162 18.07 11.71 -7.62
N PRO A 163 18.09 12.90 -7.02
CA PRO A 163 19.04 13.21 -5.98
C PRO A 163 18.77 12.40 -4.70
N THR A 164 19.83 12.10 -3.95
CA THR A 164 19.71 11.60 -2.57
C THR A 164 19.62 12.75 -1.57
N LYS A 165 20.40 13.80 -1.80
CA LYS A 165 20.38 15.03 -1.01
C LYS A 165 19.18 15.88 -1.40
N ASP A 166 18.51 16.52 -0.44
CA ASP A 166 17.35 17.39 -0.69
C ASP A 166 16.18 16.64 -1.37
N ASN A 167 16.12 15.33 -1.13
CA ASN A 167 15.03 14.46 -1.56
C ASN A 167 14.28 14.03 -0.30
N HIS A 168 13.32 14.88 0.07
CA HIS A 168 12.56 14.78 1.30
C HIS A 168 11.76 13.47 1.37
N VAL A 169 11.86 12.77 2.50
CA VAL A 169 11.11 11.53 2.73
C VAL A 169 10.25 11.66 3.97
N GLY A 170 8.96 11.37 3.82
CA GLY A 170 7.99 11.23 4.90
C GLY A 170 7.65 9.77 5.18
N SER A 171 7.99 9.27 6.35
CA SER A 171 7.56 7.96 6.84
C SER A 171 6.32 8.09 7.71
N TYR A 172 5.26 7.35 7.37
CA TYR A 172 3.97 7.38 8.06
C TYR A 172 3.72 6.06 8.78
N ARG A 173 3.25 6.14 10.04
CA ARG A 173 2.86 4.97 10.83
C ARG A 173 1.54 5.22 11.55
N ARG A 174 0.71 4.19 11.62
CA ARG A 174 -0.55 4.18 12.37
C ARG A 174 -0.90 2.76 12.78
N ILE A 175 -1.41 2.63 14.01
CA ILE A 175 -2.05 1.41 14.48
C ILE A 175 -3.53 1.52 14.18
N ILE A 176 -4.11 0.47 13.61
CA ILE A 176 -5.53 0.39 13.30
C ILE A 176 -6.12 -0.88 13.91
N ASP A 177 -7.33 -0.76 14.42
CA ASP A 177 -8.11 -1.89 14.89
C ASP A 177 -9.05 -2.33 13.78
N ILE A 178 -8.84 -3.55 13.28
CA ILE A 178 -9.71 -4.14 12.27
C ILE A 178 -10.99 -4.63 12.95
N PRO A 179 -12.19 -4.24 12.47
CA PRO A 179 -13.44 -4.74 13.00
C PRO A 179 -13.50 -6.26 12.97
N ALA A 180 -13.98 -6.89 14.04
CA ALA A 180 -13.99 -8.35 14.17
C ALA A 180 -14.91 -9.07 13.15
N ASN A 181 -15.80 -8.32 12.51
CA ASN A 181 -16.76 -8.79 11.53
C ASN A 181 -16.29 -8.61 10.06
N TRP A 182 -15.00 -8.31 9.84
CA TRP A 182 -14.33 -8.29 8.54
C TRP A 182 -13.51 -9.57 8.35
#